data_AF-A0A356KCH4-F1
#
_entry.id   AF-A0A356KCH4-F1
#
_cell.length_a   1.000
_cell.length_b   1.000
_cell.length_c   1.000
_cell.angle_alpha   90.00
_cell.angle_beta   90.00
_cell.angle_gamma   90.00
#
_symmetry.space_group_name_H-M   'P 1'
#
loop_
_entity.id
_entity.type
_entity.pdbx_description
1 polymer ?
#
loop_
_entity_poly.entity_id
_entity_poly.type
_entity_poly.pdbx_seq_one_letter_code
_entity_poly.pdbx_strand_id
1 'polypeptide(L)'
;CGLAAPAFTAALLCGGRPELPPLQRRGACYRFFQQTPGVVRAVRGVAEARALPGVLDLEVVVRPGDRVEALENSLKRVGWIATGGEDFAAAVAAADAAERRVEIELE
;
A
#
# COMPACT_ATOMS: atom_id res chain seq x y z
N CYS A 1 11.35 -10.45 -5.32
CA CYS A 1 12.22 -11.54 -4.82
C CYS A 1 11.46 -12.70 -4.17
N GLY A 2 10.12 -12.73 -4.08
CA GLY A 2 9.38 -13.88 -3.53
C GLY A 2 9.71 -14.23 -2.07
N LEU A 3 10.42 -13.33 -1.38
CA LEU A 3 10.95 -13.54 -0.05
C LEU A 3 9.93 -13.09 0.99
N ALA A 4 9.57 -13.97 1.92
CA ALA A 4 8.88 -13.58 3.16
C ALA A 4 9.87 -12.86 4.08
N ALA A 5 10.22 -11.61 3.74
CA ALA A 5 11.33 -10.88 4.34
C ALA A 5 11.26 -10.78 5.87
N PRO A 6 10.10 -10.52 6.51
CA PRO A 6 10.03 -10.50 7.97
C PRO A 6 10.42 -11.83 8.62
N ALA A 7 9.89 -12.95 8.12
CA ALA A 7 10.17 -14.28 8.65
C ALA A 7 11.63 -14.70 8.37
N PHE A 8 12.14 -14.41 7.17
CA PHE A 8 13.52 -14.69 6.81
C PHE A 8 14.50 -13.93 7.71
N THR A 9 14.29 -12.62 7.88
CA THR A 9 15.14 -11.78 8.72
C THR A 9 15.05 -12.19 10.18
N ALA A 10 13.85 -12.50 10.69
CA ALA A 10 13.69 -12.99 12.06
C ALA A 10 14.47 -14.30 12.29
N ALA A 11 14.33 -15.27 11.38
CA ALA A 11 15.07 -16.53 11.47
C ALA A 11 16.58 -16.30 11.47
N LEU A 12 17.08 -15.43 10.58
CA LEU A 12 18.51 -15.08 10.51
C LEU A 12 19.00 -14.44 11.81
N LEU A 13 18.27 -13.47 12.35
CA LEU A 13 18.64 -12.76 13.59
C LEU A 13 18.59 -13.65 14.84
N CYS A 14 17.77 -14.69 14.82
CA CYS A 14 17.72 -15.71 15.87
C CYS A 14 18.76 -16.84 15.67
N GLY A 15 19.75 -16.66 14.80
CA GLY A 15 20.82 -17.64 14.56
C GLY A 15 20.47 -18.78 13.60
N GLY A 16 19.28 -18.71 12.98
CA GLY A 16 18.87 -19.64 11.93
C GLY A 16 19.64 -19.39 10.62
N ARG A 17 19.51 -20.35 9.70
CA ARG A 17 20.07 -20.28 8.35
C ARG A 17 18.97 -20.54 7.32
N PRO A 18 18.01 -19.62 7.16
CA PRO A 18 16.92 -19.80 6.22
C PRO A 18 17.45 -19.84 4.77
N GLU A 19 16.84 -20.67 3.94
CA GLU A 19 17.19 -20.76 2.53
C GLU A 19 16.58 -19.60 1.75
N LEU A 20 17.34 -19.08 0.77
CA LEU A 20 16.84 -18.06 -0.13
C LEU A 20 15.91 -18.72 -1.17
N PRO A 21 14.69 -18.19 -1.37
CA PRO A 21 13.82 -18.68 -2.43
C PRO A 21 14.41 -18.32 -3.80
N PRO A 22 14.00 -19.03 -4.87
CA PRO A 22 14.37 -18.69 -6.23
C PRO A 22 14.04 -17.24 -6.58
N LEU A 23 14.93 -16.57 -7.31
CA LEU A 23 14.72 -15.20 -7.73
C LEU A 23 13.50 -15.10 -8.65
N GLN A 24 12.49 -14.37 -8.19
CA GLN A 24 11.36 -13.97 -9.03
C GLN A 24 11.56 -12.53 -9.55
N ARG A 25 11.60 -12.38 -10.88
CA ARG A 25 11.56 -11.08 -11.56
C ARG A 25 10.10 -10.70 -11.78
N ARG A 26 9.62 -9.77 -10.96
CA ARG A 26 8.26 -9.22 -10.98
C ARG A 26 8.31 -7.74 -10.69
N GLY A 27 7.28 -7.00 -11.06
CA GLY A 27 7.12 -5.61 -10.64
C GLY A 27 6.47 -5.49 -9.28
N ALA A 28 6.80 -4.40 -8.59
CA ALA A 28 6.11 -3.95 -7.40
C ALA A 28 6.00 -2.43 -7.44
N CYS A 29 4.91 -1.90 -6.89
CA CYS A 29 4.72 -0.47 -6.68
C CYS A 29 4.21 -0.25 -5.25
N TYR A 30 4.77 0.75 -4.56
CA TYR A 30 4.32 1.15 -3.23
C TYR A 30 4.12 2.67 -3.23
N ARG A 31 2.90 3.11 -2.91
CA ARG A 31 2.49 4.52 -2.95
C ARG A 31 1.68 4.90 -1.73
N PHE A 32 1.59 6.19 -1.49
CA PHE A 32 0.74 6.79 -0.48
C PHE A 32 -0.31 7.66 -1.16
N PHE A 33 -1.50 7.72 -0.59
CA PHE A 33 -2.53 8.62 -1.08
C PHE A 33 -2.06 10.07 -0.96
N GLN A 34 -2.34 10.87 -1.99
CA GLN A 34 -2.24 12.31 -1.86
C GLN A 34 -3.31 12.79 -0.87
N GLN A 35 -2.95 13.73 0.00
CA GLN A 35 -3.89 14.31 0.94
C GLN A 35 -3.84 15.83 0.91
N THR A 36 -5.01 16.44 1.04
CA THR A 36 -5.18 17.86 1.31
C THR A 36 -5.58 18.01 2.78
N PRO A 37 -5.06 19.01 3.51
CA PRO A 37 -5.51 19.24 4.89
C PRO A 37 -7.00 19.54 4.94
N GLY A 38 -7.69 19.00 5.95
CA GLY A 38 -9.15 19.15 6.09
C GLY A 38 -9.71 18.17 7.11
N VAL A 39 -11.04 18.15 7.25
CA VAL A 39 -11.74 17.14 8.05
C VAL A 39 -12.34 16.11 7.11
N VAL A 40 -12.08 14.82 7.37
CA VAL A 40 -12.60 13.73 6.53
C VAL A 40 -14.11 13.68 6.69
N ARG A 41 -14.83 13.85 5.58
CA ARG A 41 -16.28 13.70 5.50
C ARG A 41 -16.68 12.26 5.20
N ALA A 42 -15.96 11.61 4.28
CA ALA A 42 -16.25 10.24 3.88
C ALA A 42 -15.04 9.55 3.27
N VAL A 43 -15.00 8.22 3.39
CA VAL A 43 -14.04 7.35 2.71
C VAL A 43 -14.82 6.26 1.98
N ARG A 44 -14.58 6.08 0.68
CA ARG A 44 -15.32 5.14 -0.17
C ARG A 44 -14.38 4.33 -1.07
N GLY A 45 -14.89 3.19 -1.55
CA GLY A 45 -14.22 2.39 -2.58
C GLY A 45 -13.02 1.56 -2.11
N VAL A 46 -12.71 1.57 -0.82
CA VAL A 46 -11.53 0.88 -0.24
C VAL A 46 -11.64 -0.64 -0.40
N ALA A 47 -12.82 -1.22 -0.18
CA ALA A 47 -13.01 -2.67 -0.28
C ALA A 47 -12.89 -3.14 -1.74
N GLU A 48 -13.48 -2.37 -2.67
CA GLU A 48 -13.42 -2.60 -4.11
C GLU A 48 -11.99 -2.46 -4.63
N ALA A 49 -11.25 -1.45 -4.16
CA ALA A 49 -9.86 -1.23 -4.51
C ALA A 49 -8.97 -2.41 -4.03
N ARG A 50 -9.16 -2.89 -2.79
CA ARG A 50 -8.43 -4.06 -2.26
C ARG A 50 -8.67 -5.33 -3.06
N ALA A 51 -9.86 -5.49 -3.62
CA ALA A 51 -10.23 -6.66 -4.39
C ALA A 51 -9.68 -6.64 -5.84
N LEU A 52 -9.05 -5.55 -6.29
CA LEU A 52 -8.53 -5.45 -7.64
C LEU A 52 -7.34 -6.40 -7.86
N PRO A 53 -7.25 -7.06 -9.03
CA PRO A 53 -6.07 -7.83 -9.40
C PRO A 53 -4.79 -7.02 -9.31
N GLY A 54 -3.76 -7.62 -8.71
CA GLY A 54 -2.45 -6.98 -8.52
C GLY A 54 -2.33 -6.13 -7.26
N VAL A 55 -3.42 -5.88 -6.52
CA VAL A 55 -3.33 -5.26 -5.19
C VAL A 55 -2.90 -6.31 -4.18
N LEU A 56 -1.77 -6.05 -3.51
CA LEU A 56 -1.20 -6.93 -2.48
C LEU A 56 -1.61 -6.47 -1.09
N ASP A 57 -1.66 -5.16 -0.88
CA ASP A 57 -2.14 -4.53 0.34
C ASP A 57 -2.60 -3.10 0.02
N LEU A 58 -3.63 -2.61 0.72
CA LEU A 58 -4.13 -1.25 0.59
C LEU A 58 -4.90 -0.91 1.85
N GLU A 59 -4.64 0.23 2.46
CA GLU A 59 -5.36 0.70 3.64
C GLU A 59 -5.55 2.21 3.58
N VAL A 60 -6.70 2.68 4.08
CA VAL A 60 -6.93 4.10 4.40
C VAL A 60 -7.16 4.16 5.91
N VAL A 61 -6.27 4.83 6.63
CA VAL A 61 -6.25 4.79 8.10
C VAL A 61 -7.15 5.84 8.74
N VAL A 62 -7.55 6.86 7.99
CA VAL A 62 -8.45 7.92 8.44
C VAL A 62 -9.92 7.52 8.28
N ARG A 63 -10.77 8.08 9.13
CA ARG A 63 -12.21 7.84 9.19
C ARG A 63 -12.97 9.16 9.15
N PRO A 64 -14.27 9.16 8.80
CA PRO A 64 -15.10 10.36 8.92
C PRO A 64 -14.98 11.02 10.30
N GLY A 65 -14.73 12.33 10.33
CA GLY A 65 -14.45 13.13 11.51
C GLY A 65 -12.97 13.30 11.86
N ASP A 66 -12.07 12.48 11.29
CA ASP A 66 -10.64 12.64 11.53
C ASP A 66 -10.10 13.90 10.83
N ARG A 67 -9.10 14.53 11.45
CA ARG A 67 -8.39 15.67 10.86
C ARG A 67 -7.19 15.18 10.07
N VAL A 68 -7.16 15.54 8.79
CA VAL A 68 -5.99 15.39 7.91
C VAL A 68 -5.17 16.67 7.98
N GLU A 69 -3.88 16.52 8.28
CA GLU A 69 -2.92 17.63 8.32
C GLU A 69 -2.07 17.65 7.05
N ALA A 70 -1.23 18.68 6.92
CA ALA A 70 -0.24 18.70 5.85
C ALA A 70 0.71 17.49 5.97
N LEU A 71 1.09 16.93 4.81
CA LEU A 71 2.05 15.82 4.76
C LEU A 71 3.46 16.33 5.03
N GLU A 72 3.78 16.54 6.30
CA GLU A 72 5.10 16.98 6.74
C GLU A 72 6.04 15.80 7.02
N ASN A 73 5.49 14.65 7.40
CA ASN A 73 6.24 13.45 7.72
C ASN A 73 5.40 12.18 7.51
N SER A 74 6.03 11.02 7.70
CA SER A 74 5.41 9.72 7.45
C SER A 74 4.22 9.40 8.36
N LEU A 75 4.11 10.01 9.53
CA LEU A 75 3.01 9.79 10.47
C LEU A 75 1.72 10.51 10.02
N LYS A 76 1.82 11.44 9.07
CA LYS A 76 0.69 12.20 8.52
C LYS A 76 0.06 11.54 7.29
N ARG A 77 0.57 10.39 6.85
CA ARG A 77 0.02 9.65 5.70
C ARG A 77 -1.36 9.10 6.03
N VAL A 78 -2.32 9.33 5.16
CA VAL A 78 -3.70 8.85 5.33
C VAL A 78 -3.94 7.41 4.86
N GLY A 79 -2.92 6.77 4.27
CA GLY A 79 -3.01 5.39 3.80
C GLY A 79 -1.91 5.02 2.81
N TRP A 80 -1.98 3.81 2.29
CA TRP A 80 -1.02 3.28 1.32
C TRP A 80 -1.67 2.33 0.32
N ILE A 81 -0.94 2.10 -0.78
CA ILE A 81 -1.24 1.10 -1.80
C ILE A 81 0.05 0.33 -2.09
N ALA A 82 0.02 -0.98 -1.96
CA ALA A 82 1.08 -1.90 -2.38
C ALA A 82 0.53 -2.82 -3.48
N THR A 83 1.16 -2.80 -4.65
CA THR A 83 0.77 -3.63 -5.79
C THR A 83 1.94 -4.44 -6.33
N GLY A 84 1.61 -5.52 -7.03
CA GLY A 84 2.54 -6.38 -7.74
C GLY A 84 2.05 -6.68 -9.15
N GLY A 85 2.97 -7.10 -10.01
CA GLY A 85 2.66 -7.46 -11.40
C GLY A 85 3.75 -8.31 -12.02
N GLU A 86 3.54 -8.76 -13.26
CA GLU A 86 4.55 -9.49 -14.02
C GLU A 86 5.79 -8.63 -14.27
N ASP A 87 5.60 -7.32 -14.43
CA ASP A 87 6.64 -6.31 -14.56
C ASP A 87 6.25 -5.00 -13.84
N PHE A 88 7.15 -4.01 -13.89
CA PHE A 88 6.94 -2.71 -13.25
C PHE A 88 5.71 -1.97 -13.81
N ALA A 89 5.46 -2.05 -15.12
CA ALA A 89 4.34 -1.38 -15.75
C ALA A 89 3.00 -1.96 -15.29
N ALA A 90 2.91 -3.29 -15.17
CA ALA A 90 1.74 -3.98 -14.64
C ALA A 90 1.46 -3.61 -13.17
N ALA A 91 2.51 -3.52 -12.33
CA ALA A 91 2.34 -3.11 -10.94
C ALA A 91 1.85 -1.65 -10.83
N VAL A 92 2.39 -0.74 -11.65
CA VAL A 92 1.93 0.65 -11.73
C VAL A 92 0.48 0.74 -12.19
N ALA A 93 0.10 -0.01 -13.23
CA ALA A 93 -1.28 -0.01 -13.73
C ALA A 93 -2.28 -0.49 -12.67
N ALA A 94 -1.91 -1.50 -11.86
CA ALA A 94 -2.71 -1.95 -10.73
C ALA A 94 -2.83 -0.86 -9.65
N ALA A 95 -1.74 -0.15 -9.34
CA ALA A 95 -1.76 0.95 -8.37
C ALA A 95 -2.67 2.08 -8.84
N ASP A 96 -2.56 2.49 -10.10
CA ASP A 96 -3.40 3.54 -10.69
C ASP A 96 -4.88 3.13 -10.68
N ALA A 97 -5.18 1.86 -10.94
CA ALA A 97 -6.55 1.34 -10.90
C ALA A 97 -7.13 1.37 -9.48
N ALA A 98 -6.35 0.97 -8.47
CA ALA A 98 -6.75 1.01 -7.07
C ALA A 98 -6.93 2.43 -6.56
N GLU A 99 -6.00 3.33 -6.88
CA GLU A 99 -6.06 4.74 -6.49
C GLU A 99 -7.32 5.42 -7.02
N ARG A 100 -7.69 5.17 -8.28
CA ARG A 100 -8.94 5.70 -8.87
C ARG A 100 -10.23 5.19 -8.24
N ARG A 101 -10.19 4.08 -7.49
CA ARG A 101 -11.38 3.56 -6.79
C ARG A 101 -11.57 4.16 -5.41
N VAL A 102 -10.50 4.62 -4.78
CA VAL A 102 -10.57 5.18 -3.44
C VAL A 102 -10.89 6.67 -3.51
N GLU A 103 -11.92 7.06 -2.78
CA GLU A 103 -12.30 8.47 -2.61
C GLU A 103 -12.20 8.84 -1.13
N ILE A 104 -11.46 9.90 -0.84
CA ILE A 104 -11.38 10.54 0.48
C ILE A 104 -11.97 11.94 0.33
N GLU A 105 -13.21 12.12 0.78
CA GLU A 105 -13.92 13.39 0.74
C GLU A 105 -13.56 14.21 1.98
N LEU A 106 -13.16 15.46 1.78
CA LEU A 106 -12.81 16.42 2.83
C LEU A 106 -13.79 17.60 2.84
N GLU A 107 -13.98 18.20 4.01
CA GLU A 107 -14.67 19.50 4.20
C GLU A 107 -13.75 20.70 3.95
#